data_AF-V4BVF5-F1
#
_entry.id   AF-V4BVF5-F1
#
_cell.length_a   1.000
_cell.length_b   1.000
_cell.length_c   1.000
_cell.angle_alpha   90.00
_cell.angle_beta   90.00
_cell.angle_gamma   90.00
#
_symmetry.space_group_name_H-M   'P 1'
#
loop_
_entity.id
_entity.type
_entity.pdbx_description
1 polymer ?
#
loop_
_entity_poly.entity_id
_entity_poly.type
_entity_poly.pdbx_seq_one_letter_code
_entity_poly.pdbx_strand_id
1 'polypeptide(L)' 'LMKPHPDTGVLSADQKRFNYKLSQARMVVENAYGRLKGRWRCLMKRYDSDIKNLNNTVSACVTLHNICETYNATFHDAWM' A
#
# COMPACT_ATOMS: atom_id res chain seq x y z
N LEU A 1 1.52 4.13 13.79
CA LEU A 1 0.46 3.25 13.26
C LEU A 1 -0.23 2.54 14.42
N MET A 2 -1.58 2.48 14.41
CA MET A 2 -2.34 1.73 15.42
C MET A 2 -1.99 0.23 15.35
N LYS A 3 -1.94 -0.41 16.53
CA LYS A 3 -1.63 -1.84 16.67
C LYS A 3 -2.90 -2.62 16.97
N PRO A 4 -3.11 -3.81 16.38
CA PRO A 4 -4.20 -4.68 16.77
C PRO A 4 -3.99 -5.16 18.21
N HIS A 5 -5.08 -5.50 18.89
CA HIS A 5 -5.01 -6.23 20.15
C HIS A 5 -4.40 -7.62 19.89
N PRO A 6 -3.43 -8.06 20.71
CA PRO A 6 -2.82 -9.38 20.55
C PRO A 6 -3.85 -10.46 20.82
N ASP A 7 -3.96 -11.44 19.90
CA ASP A 7 -4.88 -12.55 20.07
C ASP A 7 -4.24 -13.63 20.97
N THR A 8 -4.51 -13.55 22.27
CA THR A 8 -4.09 -14.53 23.27
C THR A 8 -5.13 -15.63 23.49
N GLY A 9 -6.12 -15.76 22.58
CA GLY A 9 -7.25 -16.68 22.69
C GLY A 9 -8.47 -16.11 23.42
N VAL A 10 -8.34 -14.95 24.07
CA VAL A 10 -9.44 -14.27 24.78
C VAL A 10 -9.49 -12.80 24.35
N LEU A 11 -10.15 -12.53 23.21
CA LEU A 11 -10.50 -11.17 22.78
C LEU A 11 -11.97 -10.88 23.07
N SER A 12 -12.25 -9.72 23.65
CA SER A 12 -13.63 -9.22 23.80
C SER A 12 -14.26 -8.94 22.43
N ALA A 13 -15.60 -8.86 22.39
CA ALA A 13 -16.32 -8.54 21.16
C ALA A 13 -15.86 -7.21 20.55
N ASP A 14 -15.62 -6.20 21.38
CA ASP A 14 -15.13 -4.89 20.93
C ASP A 14 -13.70 -4.94 20.39
N GLN A 15 -12.81 -5.71 21.03
CA GLN A 15 -11.45 -5.90 20.55
C GLN A 15 -11.43 -6.64 19.19
N LYS A 16 -12.26 -7.67 19.03
CA LYS A 16 -12.43 -8.36 17.74
C LYS A 16 -12.93 -7.39 16.67
N ARG A 17 -13.95 -6.58 16.98
CA ARG A 17 -14.50 -5.56 16.08
C ARG A 17 -13.44 -4.52 15.69
N PHE A 18 -12.65 -4.05 16.64
CA PHE A 18 -11.54 -3.14 16.39
C PHE A 18 -10.48 -3.76 15.47
N ASN A 19 -9.99 -4.96 15.80
CA ASN A 19 -9.00 -5.67 14.99
C ASN A 19 -9.50 -5.92 13.56
N TYR A 20 -10.77 -6.29 13.40
CA TYR A 20 -11.39 -6.47 12.09
C TYR A 20 -11.38 -5.17 11.28
N LYS A 21 -11.83 -4.04 11.87
CA LYS A 21 -11.83 -2.74 11.18
C LYS A 21 -10.41 -2.27 10.84
N LEU A 22 -9.45 -2.49 11.74
CA LEU A 22 -8.05 -2.17 11.49
C LEU A 22 -7.48 -3.00 10.33
N SER A 23 -7.78 -4.31 10.28
CA SER A 23 -7.38 -5.18 9.19
C SER A 23 -8.00 -4.74 7.85
N GLN A 24 -9.29 -4.42 7.83
CA GLN A 24 -9.96 -3.87 6.64
C GLN A 24 -9.28 -2.60 6.11
N ALA A 25 -8.96 -1.65 7.00
CA ALA A 25 -8.25 -0.44 6.61
C ALA A 25 -6.83 -0.74 6.07
N ARG A 26 -6.11 -1.69 6.70
CA ARG A 26 -4.78 -2.10 6.23
C ARG A 26 -4.82 -2.76 4.87
N MET A 27 -5.80 -3.62 4.59
CA MET A 27 -5.94 -4.25 3.28
C MET A 27 -6.08 -3.24 2.15
N VAL A 28 -6.83 -2.15 2.36
CA VAL A 28 -6.94 -1.05 1.37
C VAL A 28 -5.58 -0.42 1.09
N VAL A 29 -4.82 -0.12 2.14
CA VAL A 29 -3.50 0.49 2.04
C VAL A 29 -2.49 -0.46 1.38
N GLU A 30 -2.45 -1.73 1.82
CA GLU A 30 -1.58 -2.76 1.27
C GLU A 30 -1.86 -3.02 -0.21
N ASN A 31 -3.13 -3.07 -0.61
CA ASN A 31 -3.51 -3.20 -2.02
C ASN A 31 -3.05 -2.00 -2.85
N ALA A 32 -3.26 -0.76 -2.37
CA ALA A 32 -2.78 0.44 -3.05
C ALA A 32 -1.25 0.42 -3.24
N TYR A 33 -0.49 0.11 -2.18
CA TYR A 33 0.97 -0.02 -2.28
C TYR A 33 1.41 -1.20 -3.15
N GLY A 34 0.68 -2.31 -3.16
CA GLY A 34 0.91 -3.45 -4.04
C GLY A 34 0.79 -3.05 -5.51
N ARG A 35 -0.34 -2.42 -5.87
CA ARG A 35 -0.59 -1.91 -7.22
C ARG A 35 0.42 -0.85 -7.66
N LEU A 36 0.81 0.06 -6.76
CA LEU A 36 1.87 1.04 -6.99
C LEU A 36 3.22 0.34 -7.28
N LYS A 37 3.66 -0.60 -6.45
CA LYS A 37 4.95 -1.28 -6.72
C LYS A 37 4.88 -2.13 -8.00
N GLY A 38 3.74 -2.76 -8.25
CA GLY A 38 3.54 -3.59 -9.44
C GLY A 38 3.61 -2.81 -10.75
N ARG A 39 2.90 -1.69 -10.84
CA ARG A 39 2.88 -0.88 -12.07
C ARG A 39 4.17 -0.06 -12.24
N TRP A 40 4.80 0.40 -11.16
CA TRP A 40 6.07 1.14 -11.18
C TRP A 40 7.21 0.32 -10.58
N ARG A 41 7.64 -0.74 -11.28
CA ARG A 41 8.72 -1.66 -10.84
C ARG A 41 10.05 -0.98 -10.52
N CYS A 42 10.28 0.25 -10.99
CA CYS A 42 11.45 1.05 -10.61
C CYS A 42 11.52 1.30 -9.09
N LEU A 43 10.37 1.34 -8.40
CA LEU A 43 10.28 1.51 -6.93
C LEU A 43 10.74 0.27 -6.15
N MET A 44 10.83 -0.89 -6.81
CA MET A 44 11.28 -2.14 -6.18
C MET A 44 12.80 -2.35 -6.32
N LYS A 45 13.47 -1.56 -7.14
CA LYS A 45 14.91 -1.68 -7.37
C LYS A 45 15.68 -0.82 -6.37
N ARG A 46 16.89 -1.26 -6.03
CA ARG A 46 17.84 -0.42 -5.29
C ARG A 46 18.14 0.82 -6.12
N TYR A 47 18.07 1.99 -5.48
CA TYR A 47 18.33 3.27 -6.12
C TYR A 47 19.75 3.71 -5.77
N ASP A 48 20.65 3.70 -6.75
CA ASP A 48 22.08 4.03 -6.55
C ASP A 48 22.41 5.50 -6.88
N SER A 49 21.39 6.36 -7.05
CA SER A 49 21.57 7.80 -7.33
C SER A 49 21.10 8.71 -6.19
N ASP A 50 21.37 10.01 -6.30
CA ASP A 50 21.08 11.04 -5.29
C ASP A 50 19.62 10.97 -4.79
N ILE A 51 19.46 11.09 -3.46
CA ILE A 51 18.18 11.07 -2.74
C ILE A 51 17.18 12.08 -3.34
N LYS A 52 17.65 13.21 -3.88
CA LYS A 52 16.78 14.18 -4.55
C LYS A 52 16.06 13.58 -5.76
N ASN A 53 16.76 12.77 -6.56
CA ASN A 53 16.17 12.09 -7.72
C ASN A 53 15.22 10.97 -7.31
N LEU A 54 15.50 10.31 -6.19
CA LEU A 54 14.60 9.32 -5.60
C LEU A 54 13.26 9.97 -5.20
N ASN A 55 13.28 11.11 -4.50
CA ASN A 55 12.06 11.81 -4.09
C ASN A 55 11.19 12.23 -5.29
N ASN A 56 11.83 12.75 -6.35
CA ASN A 56 11.14 13.10 -7.60
C ASN A 56 10.54 11.86 -8.27
N THR A 57 11.29 10.76 -8.34
CA THR A 57 10.83 9.49 -8.92
C THR A 57 9.62 8.95 -8.16
N VAL A 58 9.68 8.90 -6.83
CA VAL A 58 8.58 8.44 -5.98
C VAL A 58 7.35 9.32 -6.16
N SER A 59 7.52 10.65 -6.14
CA SER A 59 6.42 11.61 -6.29
C SER A 59 5.74 11.49 -7.66
N ALA A 60 6.52 11.34 -8.73
CA ALA A 60 6.00 11.10 -10.06
C ALA A 60 5.22 9.78 -10.15
N CYS A 61 5.75 8.68 -9.60
CA CYS A 61 5.08 7.38 -9.61
C CYS A 61 3.75 7.42 -8.84
N VAL A 62 3.70 8.06 -7.66
CA VAL A 62 2.47 8.21 -6.87
C VAL A 62 1.44 9.09 -7.61
N THR A 63 1.88 10.18 -8.24
CA THR A 63 0.99 11.08 -9.00
C THR A 63 0.36 10.34 -10.18
N LEU A 64 1.18 9.65 -10.98
CA LEU A 64 0.71 8.84 -12.10
C LEU A 64 -0.20 7.70 -11.63
N HIS A 65 0.09 7.10 -10.47
CA HIS A 65 -0.77 6.09 -9.87
C HIS A 65 -2.15 6.61 -9.54
N ASN A 66 -2.24 7.74 -8.85
CA ASN A 66 -3.51 8.33 -8.49
C ASN A 66 -4.34 8.67 -9.74
N ILE A 67 -3.70 9.14 -10.81
CA ILE A 67 -4.36 9.35 -12.11
C ILE A 67 -4.90 8.02 -12.65
N CYS A 68 -4.09 6.96 -12.70
CA CYS A 68 -4.55 5.64 -13.16
C CYS A 68 -5.73 5.11 -12.36
N GLU A 69 -5.71 5.21 -11.03
CA GLU A 69 -6.82 4.74 -10.19
C GLU A 69 -8.08 5.61 -10.37
N THR A 70 -7.93 6.94 -10.50
CA THR A 70 -9.06 7.88 -10.72
C THR A 70 -9.80 7.58 -12.02
N TYR A 71 -9.07 7.23 -13.09
CA TYR A 71 -9.65 6.90 -14.38
C TYR A 71 -9.88 5.39 -14.56
N ASN A 72 -9.78 4.60 -13.48
CA ASN A 72 -9.96 3.14 -13.48
C ASN A 72 -9.15 2.44 -14.59
N ALA A 73 -7.93 2.92 -14.84
CA ALA A 73 -7.05 2.40 -15.86
C ALA A 73 -6.67 0.95 -15.57
N THR A 74 -6.70 0.11 -16.62
CA THR A 74 -6.43 -1.33 -16.52
C THR A 74 -5.17 -1.59 -15.71
N PHE A 75 -5.28 -2.49 -14.74
CA PHE A 75 -4.17 -3.04 -13.99
C PHE A 75 -4.05 -4.50 -14.37
N HIS A 76 -2.85 -4.93 -14.72
CA HIS A 76 -2.59 -6.32 -15.10
C HIS A 76 -2.15 -7.10 -13.88
N ASP A 77 -2.84 -8.18 -13.53
CA ASP A 77 -2.53 -8.98 -12.34
C ASP A 77 -1.12 -9.58 -12.38
N ALA A 78 -0.55 -9.77 -13.57
CA ALA A 78 0.85 -10.17 -13.77
C ALA A 78 1.89 -9.15 -13.24
N TRP A 79 1.45 -7.97 -12.82
CA TRP A 79 2.30 -6.96 -12.19
C TRP A 79 2.42 -7.13 -10.68
N MET A 80 1.55 -7.91 -10.03
CA MET A 80 1.70 -8.25 -8.61
C MET A 80 2.80 -9.28 -8.35
#